data_AF-A0A662RDV5-F1
#
_entry.id   AF-A0A662RDV5-F1
#
_cell.length_a   1.000
_cell.length_b   1.000
_cell.length_c   1.000
_cell.angle_alpha   90.00
_cell.angle_beta   90.00
_cell.angle_gamma   90.00
#
_symmetry.space_group_name_H-M   'P 1'
#
loop_
_entity.id
_entity.type
_entity.pdbx_description
1 polymer ?
#
loop_
_entity_poly.entity_id
_entity_poly.type
_entity_poly.pdbx_seq_one_letter_code
_entity_poly.pdbx_strand_id
1 'polypeptide(L)'
;MILLANEITLDKKAFDVLASETRINILKKLDSRRMTVSELSEILNLSKSAVYEHLEKLTNADFVKKHDDNNTNRVYYELTEKGIAILHPHEKIKIIVLLSSTVLAFVGGAIEIYRFVIGTVFRPLMPLPEPVIIHEPEHLILGLIMTACGVLFLYLTFQLRTQRKRK
;
A
#
# COMPACT_ATOMS: atom_id res chain seq x y z
N MET A 1 -1.41 -17.37 -2.19
CA MET A 1 -2.09 -16.83 -3.38
C MET A 1 -3.13 -15.83 -2.87
N ILE A 2 -2.73 -14.57 -2.69
CA ILE A 2 -3.61 -13.52 -2.17
C ILE A 2 -4.28 -12.88 -3.38
N LEU A 3 -5.60 -12.97 -3.43
CA LEU A 3 -6.47 -12.29 -4.39
C LEU A 3 -6.30 -10.77 -4.23
N LEU A 4 -5.35 -10.17 -4.96
CA LEU A 4 -5.32 -8.73 -5.21
C LEU A 4 -6.31 -8.39 -6.34
N ALA A 5 -7.58 -8.74 -6.12
CA ALA A 5 -8.68 -8.28 -6.94
C ALA A 5 -9.58 -7.40 -6.08
N ASN A 6 -9.05 -6.26 -5.65
CA ASN A 6 -9.91 -5.09 -5.72
C ASN A 6 -9.98 -4.77 -7.20
N GLU A 7 -10.94 -5.40 -7.89
CA GLU A 7 -11.47 -4.76 -9.09
C GLU A 7 -11.88 -3.38 -8.62
N ILE A 8 -11.09 -2.37 -9.00
CA ILE A 8 -11.63 -1.04 -9.04
C ILE A 8 -12.69 -1.17 -10.13
N THR A 9 -13.92 -1.52 -9.74
CA THR A 9 -15.08 -1.24 -10.55
C THR A 9 -15.15 0.28 -10.57
N LEU A 10 -14.24 0.90 -11.35
CA LEU A 10 -14.38 2.27 -11.78
C LEU A 10 -15.62 2.21 -12.64
N ASP A 11 -16.75 2.41 -11.95
CA ASP A 11 -18.04 2.64 -12.57
C ASP A 11 -17.82 3.69 -13.66
N LYS A 12 -18.54 3.59 -14.78
CA LYS A 12 -18.39 4.48 -15.93
C LYS A 12 -18.38 5.96 -15.50
N LYS A 13 -19.16 6.27 -14.46
CA LYS A 13 -19.22 7.58 -13.79
C LYS A 13 -17.89 8.03 -13.17
N ALA A 14 -17.14 7.13 -12.54
CA ALA A 14 -15.83 7.41 -11.96
C ALA A 14 -14.78 7.69 -13.04
N PHE A 15 -14.74 6.91 -14.12
CA PHE A 15 -13.83 7.16 -15.25
C PHE A 15 -14.11 8.49 -15.94
N ASP A 16 -15.39 8.79 -16.20
CA ASP A 16 -15.77 10.05 -16.84
C ASP A 16 -15.36 11.27 -16.01
N VAL A 17 -15.55 11.19 -14.69
CA VAL A 17 -15.10 12.25 -13.78
C VAL A 17 -13.56 12.34 -13.72
N LEU A 18 -12.82 11.25 -13.83
CA LEU A 18 -11.36 11.30 -13.84
C LEU A 18 -10.76 11.66 -15.21
N ALA A 19 -11.52 11.55 -16.30
CA ALA A 19 -11.03 11.85 -17.65
C ALA A 19 -10.65 13.34 -17.85
N SER A 20 -11.10 14.24 -16.98
CA SER A 20 -10.73 15.66 -17.04
C SER A 20 -9.46 15.94 -16.25
N GLU A 21 -8.47 16.47 -16.95
CA GLU A 21 -7.21 16.92 -16.37
C GLU A 21 -7.41 17.97 -15.27
N THR A 22 -8.35 18.91 -15.47
CA THR A 22 -8.69 19.91 -14.45
C THR A 22 -9.19 19.28 -13.15
N ARG A 23 -10.05 18.26 -13.25
CA ARG A 23 -10.57 17.54 -12.07
C ARG A 23 -9.47 16.75 -11.36
N ILE A 24 -8.56 16.12 -12.11
CA ILE A 24 -7.36 15.49 -11.53
C ILE A 24 -6.51 16.52 -10.79
N ASN A 25 -6.30 17.71 -11.37
CA ASN A 25 -5.49 18.75 -10.75
C ASN A 25 -6.14 19.28 -9.46
N ILE A 26 -7.47 19.44 -9.42
CA ILE A 26 -8.21 19.76 -8.20
C ILE A 26 -7.97 18.68 -7.13
N LEU A 27 -8.13 17.39 -7.48
CA LEU A 27 -7.89 16.29 -6.55
C LEU A 27 -6.47 16.31 -5.97
N LYS A 28 -5.44 16.51 -6.82
CA LYS A 28 -4.04 16.64 -6.39
C LYS A 28 -3.80 17.81 -5.44
N LYS A 29 -4.49 18.94 -5.63
CA LYS A 29 -4.38 20.09 -4.70
C LYS A 29 -5.05 19.78 -3.36
N LEU A 30 -6.23 19.17 -3.38
CA LEU A 30 -6.96 18.77 -2.18
C LEU A 30 -6.26 17.65 -1.38
N ASP A 31 -5.43 16.84 -2.03
CA ASP A 31 -4.59 15.84 -1.37
C ASP A 31 -3.58 16.45 -0.39
N SER A 32 -3.08 17.64 -0.70
CA SER A 32 -2.14 18.34 0.18
C SER A 32 -2.79 18.92 1.43
N ARG A 33 -3.99 19.52 1.29
CA ARG A 33 -4.79 20.10 2.37
C ARG A 33 -6.20 20.38 1.87
N ARG A 34 -7.15 20.50 2.80
CA ARG A 34 -8.49 21.06 2.51
C ARG A 34 -8.36 22.49 1.98
N MET A 35 -9.15 22.83 0.96
CA MET A 35 -9.14 24.15 0.31
C MET A 35 -10.56 24.64 0.03
N THR A 36 -10.72 25.96 -0.06
CA THR A 36 -11.97 26.59 -0.48
C THR A 36 -12.03 26.76 -2.00
N VAL A 37 -13.22 27.04 -2.55
CA VAL A 37 -13.40 27.36 -3.99
C VAL A 37 -12.52 28.54 -4.41
N SER A 38 -12.43 29.59 -3.59
CA SER A 38 -11.60 30.77 -3.88
C SER A 38 -10.12 30.40 -3.95
N GLU A 39 -9.62 29.60 -3.01
CA GLU A 39 -8.21 29.16 -3.02
C GLU A 39 -7.90 28.28 -4.23
N LEU A 40 -8.78 27.34 -4.59
CA LEU A 40 -8.61 26.50 -5.78
C LEU A 40 -8.68 27.33 -7.08
N SER A 41 -9.56 28.32 -7.13
CA SER A 41 -9.68 29.27 -8.25
C SER A 41 -8.40 30.05 -8.49
N GLU A 42 -7.78 30.57 -7.42
CA GLU A 42 -6.50 31.28 -7.47
C GLU A 42 -5.34 30.35 -7.88
N ILE A 43 -5.26 29.16 -7.30
CA ILE A 43 -4.14 28.22 -7.55
C ILE A 43 -4.20 27.64 -8.98
N LEU A 44 -5.40 27.36 -9.49
CA LEU A 44 -5.58 26.72 -10.80
C LEU A 44 -5.80 27.73 -11.94
N ASN A 45 -5.85 29.03 -11.63
CA ASN A 45 -6.18 30.10 -12.59
C ASN A 45 -7.51 29.84 -13.32
N LEU A 46 -8.54 29.45 -12.57
CA LEU A 46 -9.88 29.18 -13.08
C LEU A 46 -10.88 30.13 -12.45
N SER A 47 -12.01 30.38 -13.12
CA SER A 47 -13.11 31.12 -12.51
C SER A 47 -13.71 30.35 -11.33
N LYS A 48 -14.19 31.05 -10.30
CA LYS A 48 -14.86 30.42 -9.14
C LYS A 48 -16.04 29.54 -9.56
N SER A 49 -16.77 29.95 -10.60
CA SER A 49 -17.87 29.17 -11.17
C SER A 49 -17.40 27.85 -11.79
N ALA A 50 -16.33 27.87 -12.59
CA ALA A 50 -15.77 26.66 -13.18
C ALA A 50 -15.24 25.68 -12.13
N VAL A 51 -14.55 26.19 -11.09
CA VAL A 51 -14.10 25.36 -9.98
C VAL A 51 -15.28 24.73 -9.23
N TYR A 52 -16.33 25.50 -8.98
CA TYR A 52 -17.55 24.99 -8.34
C TYR A 52 -18.19 23.86 -9.14
N GLU A 53 -18.33 24.02 -10.46
CA GLU A 53 -18.88 22.99 -11.36
C GLU A 53 -18.04 21.70 -11.33
N HIS A 54 -16.71 21.83 -11.33
CA HIS A 54 -15.82 20.68 -11.22
C HIS A 54 -15.93 19.98 -9.86
N LEU A 55 -16.00 20.73 -8.76
CA LEU A 55 -16.17 20.20 -7.42
C LEU A 55 -17.53 19.52 -7.23
N GLU A 56 -18.60 20.04 -7.83
CA GLU A 56 -19.92 19.42 -7.80
C GLU A 56 -19.90 18.05 -8.49
N LYS A 57 -19.29 17.95 -9.69
CA LYS A 57 -19.09 16.67 -10.38
C LYS A 57 -18.25 15.68 -9.57
N LEU A 58 -17.19 16.16 -8.91
CA LEU A 58 -16.35 15.35 -8.03
C LEU A 58 -17.09 14.88 -6.77
N THR A 59 -17.95 15.73 -6.20
CA THR A 59 -18.79 15.41 -5.04
C THR A 59 -19.85 14.38 -5.42
N ASN A 60 -20.48 14.53 -6.58
CA ASN A 60 -21.48 13.59 -7.11
C ASN A 60 -20.92 12.19 -7.44
N ALA A 61 -19.60 12.08 -7.61
CA ALA A 61 -18.89 10.82 -7.80
C ALA A 61 -18.22 10.29 -6.52
N ASP A 62 -18.43 10.98 -5.39
CA ASP A 62 -17.90 10.65 -4.07
C ASP A 62 -16.36 10.69 -3.99
N PHE A 63 -15.72 11.58 -4.76
CA PHE A 63 -14.26 11.81 -4.69
C PHE A 63 -13.87 12.92 -3.73
N VAL A 64 -14.78 13.85 -3.48
CA VAL A 64 -14.59 15.04 -2.64
C VAL A 64 -15.83 15.19 -1.76
N LYS A 65 -15.64 15.62 -0.52
CA LYS A 65 -16.71 16.01 0.39
C LYS A 65 -16.58 17.49 0.77
N LYS A 66 -17.73 18.12 1.00
CA LYS A 66 -17.81 19.49 1.51
C LYS A 66 -17.90 19.47 3.04
N HIS A 67 -17.17 20.37 3.66
CA HIS A 67 -17.21 20.63 5.08
C HIS A 67 -17.57 22.11 5.28
N ASP A 68 -18.78 22.35 5.77
CA ASP A 68 -19.15 23.67 6.27
C ASP A 68 -18.59 23.82 7.68
N ASP A 69 -17.78 24.85 7.89
CA ASP A 69 -17.32 25.20 9.21
C ASP A 69 -18.38 26.10 9.84
N ASN A 70 -19.09 25.63 10.86
CA ASN A 70 -20.20 26.37 11.46
C ASN A 70 -19.79 27.75 12.01
N ASN A 71 -18.49 27.97 12.23
CA ASN A 71 -17.93 29.19 12.79
C ASN A 71 -17.42 30.19 11.72
N THR A 72 -17.23 29.76 10.47
CA THR A 72 -16.80 30.66 9.38
C THR A 72 -17.66 30.42 8.15
N ASN A 73 -18.12 31.47 7.46
CA ASN A 73 -18.94 31.36 6.24
C ASN A 73 -18.13 30.85 5.01
N ARG A 74 -17.24 29.87 5.22
CA ARG A 74 -16.31 29.33 4.24
C ARG A 74 -16.54 27.83 4.13
N VAL A 75 -16.90 27.41 2.93
CA VAL A 75 -17.03 25.99 2.59
C VAL A 75 -15.66 25.45 2.20
N TYR A 76 -15.18 24.46 2.95
CA TYR A 76 -13.96 23.74 2.62
C TYR A 76 -14.29 22.43 1.90
N TYR A 77 -13.45 22.08 0.93
CA TYR A 77 -13.52 20.81 0.23
C TYR A 77 -12.32 19.96 0.63
N GLU A 78 -12.54 18.67 0.78
CA GLU A 78 -11.50 17.69 1.12
C GLU A 78 -11.73 16.37 0.39
N LEU A 79 -10.66 15.60 0.17
CA LEU A 79 -10.78 14.29 -0.46
C LEU A 79 -11.54 13.31 0.43
N THR A 80 -12.33 12.45 -0.20
CA THR A 80 -12.88 11.24 0.44
C THR A 80 -11.85 10.11 0.44
N GLU A 81 -12.10 9.04 1.17
CA GLU A 81 -11.26 7.84 1.12
C GLU A 81 -11.12 7.27 -0.31
N LYS A 82 -12.21 7.36 -1.09
CA LYS A 82 -12.26 6.97 -2.50
C LYS A 82 -11.38 7.88 -3.36
N GLY A 83 -11.42 9.19 -3.16
CA GLY A 83 -10.54 10.15 -3.83
C GLY A 83 -9.06 9.90 -3.56
N ILE A 84 -8.71 9.65 -2.28
CA ILE A 84 -7.34 9.33 -1.86
C ILE A 84 -6.85 8.03 -2.49
N ALA A 85 -7.70 7.01 -2.54
CA ALA A 85 -7.34 5.69 -3.08
C ALA A 85 -6.95 5.74 -4.57
N ILE A 86 -7.53 6.67 -5.34
CA ILE A 86 -7.22 6.82 -6.78
C ILE A 86 -5.93 7.60 -7.03
N LEU A 87 -5.59 8.56 -6.16
CA LEU A 87 -4.32 9.30 -6.29
C LEU A 87 -3.11 8.46 -5.85
N HIS A 88 -3.31 7.52 -4.90
CA HIS A 88 -2.24 6.69 -4.34
C HIS A 88 -2.47 5.17 -4.55
N PRO A 89 -2.63 4.69 -5.80
CA PRO A 89 -2.92 3.27 -6.03
C PRO A 89 -1.71 2.38 -5.68
N HIS A 90 -0.49 2.88 -5.90
CA HIS A 90 0.73 2.09 -5.73
C HIS A 90 1.22 1.96 -4.28
N GLU A 91 0.83 2.85 -3.37
CA GLU A 91 1.34 2.82 -2.00
C GLU A 91 0.80 1.64 -1.20
N LYS A 92 -0.51 1.37 -1.32
CA LYS A 92 -1.16 0.25 -0.63
C LYS A 92 -0.62 -1.09 -1.13
N ILE A 93 -0.47 -1.22 -2.45
CA ILE A 93 0.07 -2.42 -3.09
C ILE A 93 1.52 -2.67 -2.65
N LYS A 94 2.37 -1.64 -2.64
CA LYS A 94 3.77 -1.76 -2.21
C LYS A 94 3.89 -2.25 -0.76
N ILE A 95 3.08 -1.72 0.15
CA ILE A 95 3.08 -2.15 1.56
C ILE A 95 2.61 -3.60 1.70
N ILE A 96 1.53 -3.98 1.01
CA ILE A 96 1.00 -5.35 1.07
C ILE A 96 2.00 -6.37 0.52
N VAL A 97 2.63 -6.06 -0.63
CA VAL A 97 3.65 -6.93 -1.24
C VAL A 97 4.84 -7.12 -0.29
N LEU A 98 5.38 -6.03 0.27
CA LEU A 98 6.49 -6.10 1.23
C LEU A 98 6.12 -6.87 2.52
N LEU A 99 4.89 -6.70 3.03
CA LEU A 99 4.43 -7.43 4.20
C LEU A 99 4.30 -8.92 3.90
N SER A 100 3.73 -9.27 2.74
CA SER A 100 3.58 -10.66 2.31
C SER A 100 4.93 -11.35 2.10
N SER A 101 5.92 -10.67 1.50
CA SER A 101 7.26 -11.22 1.30
C SER A 101 7.99 -11.47 2.62
N THR A 102 7.75 -10.62 3.63
CA THR A 102 8.30 -10.79 4.97
C THR A 102 7.75 -12.05 5.64
N VAL A 103 6.43 -12.28 5.56
CA VAL A 103 5.79 -13.50 6.11
C VAL A 103 6.33 -14.74 5.42
N LEU A 104 6.44 -14.73 4.08
CA LEU A 104 7.00 -15.87 3.34
C LEU A 104 8.45 -16.15 3.72
N ALA A 105 9.27 -15.12 3.88
CA ALA A 105 10.67 -15.27 4.29
C ALA A 105 10.79 -15.87 5.69
N PHE A 106 9.92 -15.47 6.62
CA PHE A 106 9.92 -15.98 7.99
C PHE A 106 9.47 -17.45 8.06
N VAL A 107 8.39 -17.79 7.34
CA VAL A 107 7.88 -19.16 7.28
C VAL A 107 8.90 -20.07 6.58
N GLY A 108 9.46 -19.66 5.44
CA GLY A 108 10.50 -20.41 4.74
C GLY A 108 11.75 -20.62 5.60
N GLY A 109 12.22 -19.57 6.28
CA GLY A 109 13.34 -19.66 7.21
C GLY A 109 13.07 -20.62 8.38
N ALA A 110 11.88 -20.56 8.98
CA ALA A 110 11.49 -21.46 10.06
C ALA A 110 11.42 -22.92 9.62
N ILE A 111 10.94 -23.20 8.40
CA ILE A 111 10.88 -24.55 7.83
C ILE A 111 12.31 -25.10 7.63
N GLU A 112 13.23 -24.33 7.06
CA GLU A 112 14.60 -24.77 6.83
C GLU A 112 15.36 -25.00 8.15
N ILE A 113 15.15 -24.13 9.16
CA ILE A 113 15.70 -24.33 10.51
C ILE A 113 15.12 -25.59 11.14
N TYR A 114 13.82 -25.85 11.01
CA TYR A 114 13.18 -27.05 11.52
C TYR A 114 13.74 -28.33 10.87
N ARG A 115 13.94 -28.31 9.54
CA ARG A 115 14.58 -29.41 8.80
C ARG A 115 16.00 -29.68 9.29
N PHE A 116 16.77 -28.62 9.58
CA PHE A 116 18.11 -28.76 10.14
C PHE A 116 18.10 -29.42 11.54
N VAL A 117 17.18 -29.02 12.41
CA VAL A 117 17.07 -29.55 13.79
C VAL A 117 16.70 -31.04 13.79
N ILE A 118 15.81 -31.46 12.89
CA ILE A 118 15.42 -32.88 12.77
C ILE A 118 16.53 -33.71 12.11
N GLY A 119 17.35 -33.09 11.27
CA GLY A 119 18.39 -33.77 10.50
C GLY A 119 17.80 -34.70 9.44
N THR A 120 18.60 -35.07 8.45
CA THR A 120 18.20 -36.10 7.49
C THR A 120 18.59 -37.45 8.07
N VAL A 121 17.61 -38.36 8.18
CA VAL A 121 17.88 -39.74 8.61
C VAL A 121 18.48 -40.47 7.43
N PHE A 122 19.80 -40.60 7.41
CA PHE A 122 20.50 -41.40 6.42
C PHE A 122 20.34 -42.88 6.81
N ARG A 123 19.58 -43.63 6.01
CA ARG A 123 19.48 -45.09 6.13
C ARG A 123 20.43 -45.72 5.10
N PRO A 124 21.68 -46.05 5.46
CA PRO A 124 22.56 -46.76 4.55
C PRO A 124 21.97 -48.12 4.19
N LEU A 125 22.29 -48.63 3.00
CA LEU A 125 21.76 -49.90 2.50
C LEU A 125 22.33 -51.13 3.26
N MET A 126 23.24 -50.90 4.22
CA MET A 126 23.82 -51.92 5.11
C MET A 126 23.20 -51.82 6.51
N PRO A 127 23.04 -52.96 7.22
CA PRO A 127 22.45 -52.98 8.55
C PRO A 127 23.42 -52.37 9.57
N LEU A 128 23.31 -51.06 9.80
CA LEU A 128 23.87 -50.41 10.98
C LEU A 128 22.90 -50.58 12.17
N PRO A 129 23.40 -50.76 13.40
CA PRO A 129 22.55 -50.93 14.57
C PRO A 129 21.71 -49.70 14.93
N GLU A 130 22.11 -48.50 14.49
CA GLU A 130 21.38 -47.25 14.78
C GLU A 130 21.36 -46.31 13.56
N PRO A 131 20.24 -45.60 13.33
CA PRO A 131 20.14 -44.60 12.27
C PRO A 131 21.13 -43.44 12.50
N VAL A 132 21.97 -43.16 11.51
CA VAL A 132 22.91 -42.03 11.58
C VAL A 132 22.19 -40.76 11.15
N ILE A 133 22.06 -39.80 12.07
CA ILE A 133 21.48 -38.49 11.80
C ILE A 133 22.60 -37.60 11.26
N ILE A 134 22.46 -37.13 10.01
CA ILE A 134 23.42 -36.22 9.39
C ILE A 134 22.80 -34.82 9.39
N HIS A 135 23.50 -33.86 9.98
CA HIS A 135 23.13 -32.45 9.92
C HIS A 135 23.93 -31.79 8.81
N GLU A 136 23.31 -31.58 7.65
CA GLU A 136 23.93 -30.84 6.55
C GLU A 136 23.93 -29.33 6.88
N PRO A 137 25.11 -28.68 6.99
CA PRO A 137 25.21 -27.27 7.41
C PRO A 137 24.59 -26.29 6.41
N GLU A 138 24.32 -26.74 5.18
CA GLU A 138 23.75 -25.93 4.10
C GLU A 138 22.36 -25.39 4.44
N HIS A 139 21.54 -26.20 5.14
CA HIS A 139 20.20 -25.79 5.58
C HIS A 139 20.24 -24.68 6.64
N LEU A 140 21.25 -24.69 7.52
CA LEU A 140 21.43 -23.67 8.55
C LEU A 140 21.85 -22.33 7.93
N ILE A 141 22.76 -22.35 6.97
CA ILE A 141 23.21 -21.14 6.25
C ILE A 141 22.06 -20.54 5.44
N LEU A 142 21.29 -21.38 4.73
CA LEU A 142 20.17 -20.94 3.91
C LEU A 142 19.02 -20.35 4.75
N GLY A 143 18.72 -20.95 5.91
CA GLY A 143 17.76 -20.40 6.87
C GLY A 143 18.19 -19.05 7.45
N LEU A 144 19.47 -18.88 7.75
CA LEU A 144 20.03 -17.62 8.28
C LEU A 144 20.00 -16.51 7.23
N ILE A 145 20.28 -16.83 5.96
CA ILE A 145 20.16 -15.87 4.85
C ILE A 145 18.70 -15.45 4.63
N MET A 146 17.75 -16.40 4.61
CA MET A 146 16.33 -16.07 4.43
C MET A 146 15.78 -15.19 5.56
N THR A 147 16.16 -15.48 6.81
CA THR A 147 15.75 -14.66 7.97
C THR A 147 16.36 -13.26 7.93
N ALA A 148 17.63 -13.12 7.55
CA ALA A 148 18.27 -11.82 7.36
C ALA A 148 17.60 -10.99 6.25
N CYS A 149 17.25 -11.61 5.12
CA CYS A 149 16.48 -10.97 4.05
C CYS A 149 15.09 -10.52 4.54
N GLY A 150 14.40 -11.32 5.36
CA GLY A 150 13.14 -10.95 5.98
C GLY A 150 13.24 -9.70 6.87
N VAL A 151 14.29 -9.61 7.70
CA VAL A 151 14.56 -8.45 8.56
C VAL A 151 14.85 -7.20 7.74
N LEU A 152 15.60 -7.32 6.64
CA LEU A 152 15.87 -6.22 5.71
C LEU A 152 14.58 -5.69 5.09
N PHE A 153 13.68 -6.56 4.62
CA PHE A 153 12.40 -6.14 4.07
C PHE A 153 11.52 -5.43 5.13
N LEU A 154 11.50 -5.93 6.36
CA LEU A 154 10.80 -5.29 7.47
C LEU A 154 11.39 -3.89 7.75
N TYR A 155 12.71 -3.75 7.77
CA TYR A 155 13.38 -2.45 7.92
C TYR A 155 12.96 -1.45 6.83
N LEU A 156 12.91 -1.87 5.56
CA LEU A 156 12.46 -1.02 4.46
C LEU A 156 11.01 -0.59 4.61
N THR A 157 10.11 -1.46 5.10
CA THR A 157 8.72 -1.07 5.37
C THR A 157 8.63 0.00 6.46
N PHE A 158 9.44 -0.11 7.51
CA PHE A 158 9.47 0.84 8.61
C PHE A 158 10.01 2.20 8.17
N GLN A 159 11.05 2.21 7.33
CA GLN A 159 11.63 3.44 6.79
C GLN A 159 10.63 4.21 5.91
N LEU A 160 9.88 3.50 5.06
CA LEU A 160 8.83 4.09 4.21
C LEU A 160 7.67 4.65 5.06
N ARG A 161 7.28 3.95 6.13
CA ARG A 161 6.24 4.43 7.06
C ARG A 161 6.66 5.68 7.83
N THR A 162 7.95 5.80 8.16
CA THR A 162 8.49 6.93 8.93
C THR A 162 8.60 8.20 8.08
N GLN A 163 8.94 8.08 6.80
CA GLN A 163 8.96 9.22 5.86
C GLN A 163 7.57 9.85 5.67
N ARG A 164 6.49 9.06 5.81
CA ARG A 164 5.10 9.53 5.70
C ARG A 164 4.64 10.41 6.87
N LYS A 165 5.29 10.34 8.05
CA LYS A 165 4.96 11.20 9.20
C LYS A 165 5.61 12.59 9.12
N ARG A 166 6.49 12.84 8.15
CA ARG A 166 7.26 14.09 8.01
C ARG A 166 6.75 15.01 6.89
N LYS A 167 5.75 14.59 6.13
CA LYS A 167 5.00 15.43 5.17
C LYS A 167 3.60 15.66 5.72
#